data_AF-A0A9X0CGU5-F1
#
_entry.id   AF-A0A9X0CGU5-F1
#
_cell.length_a   1.000
_cell.length_b   1.000
_cell.length_c   1.000
_cell.angle_alpha   90.00
_cell.angle_beta   90.00
_cell.angle_gamma   90.00
#
_symmetry.space_group_name_H-M   'P 1'
#
loop_
_entity.id
_entity.type
_entity.pdbx_description
1 polymer ?
#
loop_
_entity_poly.entity_id
_entity_poly.type
_entity_poly.pdbx_seq_one_letter_code
_entity_poly.pdbx_strand_id
1 'polypeptide(L)'
;MDEEKYKSLLIVNESSDAQVTLYIYPRWDFICWLSAESKIIKPGEKYLHRSDEKFKFELVASFEDKRPKKILLEPEMWVEDKLLKISQSLDITEGNWLADSI
;
A
#
# COMPACT_ATOMS: atom_id res chain seq x y z
N MET A 1 -23.14 -15.87 -0.73
CA MET A 1 -21.79 -16.40 -0.97
C MET A 1 -21.08 -15.22 -1.61
N ASP A 2 -20.59 -14.30 -0.78
CA ASP A 2 -20.39 -12.88 -1.16
C ASP A 2 -18.90 -12.50 -1.10
N GLU A 3 -18.01 -13.47 -1.32
CA GLU A 3 -16.57 -13.23 -1.27
C GLU A 3 -16.07 -12.36 -2.43
N GLU A 4 -16.80 -12.27 -3.55
CA GLU A 4 -16.45 -11.40 -4.68
C GLU A 4 -16.50 -9.90 -4.36
N LYS A 5 -17.16 -9.49 -3.27
CA LYS A 5 -17.35 -8.08 -2.94
C LYS A 5 -16.08 -7.43 -2.37
N TYR A 6 -15.32 -8.17 -1.57
CA TYR A 6 -14.16 -7.63 -0.86
C TYR A 6 -12.89 -7.76 -1.69
N LYS A 7 -12.18 -6.64 -1.87
CA LYS A 7 -10.86 -6.59 -2.49
C LYS A 7 -9.77 -6.46 -1.43
N SER A 8 -8.60 -7.02 -1.73
CA SER A 8 -7.49 -7.21 -0.81
C SER A 8 -6.21 -6.57 -1.35
N LEU A 9 -5.63 -5.66 -0.57
CA LEU A 9 -4.33 -5.06 -0.82
C LEU A 9 -3.35 -5.57 0.24
N LEU A 10 -2.44 -6.45 -0.15
CA LEU A 10 -1.33 -6.88 0.69
C LEU A 10 -0.10 -6.05 0.37
N ILE A 11 0.47 -5.42 1.39
CA ILE A 11 1.72 -4.67 1.29
C ILE A 11 2.76 -5.39 2.14
N VAL A 12 3.93 -5.66 1.56
CA VAL A 12 5.08 -6.25 2.23
C VAL A 12 6.22 -5.25 2.17
N ASN A 13 6.63 -4.74 3.33
CA ASN A 13 7.77 -3.85 3.44
C ASN A 13 9.03 -4.67 3.71
N GLU A 14 9.77 -5.02 2.66
CA GLU A 14 11.03 -5.76 2.81
C GLU A 14 12.20 -4.83 3.07
N SER A 15 12.04 -3.51 3.01
CA SER A 15 13.11 -2.57 3.31
C SER A 15 13.64 -2.74 4.74
N SER A 16 14.90 -2.37 4.94
CA SER A 16 15.59 -2.48 6.24
C SER A 16 15.53 -1.20 7.06
N ASP A 17 15.29 -0.05 6.43
CA ASP A 17 15.47 1.27 7.03
C ASP A 17 14.32 2.25 6.75
N ALA A 18 13.30 1.85 5.97
CA ALA A 18 12.15 2.68 5.65
C ALA A 18 10.86 2.19 6.33
N GLN A 19 10.17 3.10 6.99
CA GLN A 19 8.78 2.91 7.37
C GLN A 19 7.90 3.32 6.19
N VAL A 20 7.03 2.42 5.73
CA VAL A 20 6.08 2.68 4.65
C VAL A 20 4.75 3.09 5.26
N THR A 21 4.24 4.26 4.89
CA THR A 21 2.88 4.69 5.24
C THR A 21 1.97 4.44 4.06
N LEU A 22 0.93 3.64 4.29
CA LEU A 22 -0.24 3.54 3.43
C LEU A 22 -1.20 4.66 3.80
N TYR A 23 -1.51 5.55 2.86
CA TYR A 23 -2.61 6.49 2.97
C TYR A 23 -3.79 5.99 2.15
N ILE A 24 -4.99 5.97 2.75
CA ILE A 24 -6.23 5.57 2.09
C ILE A 24 -7.13 6.80 2.00
N TYR A 25 -7.57 7.09 0.78
CA TYR A 25 -8.44 8.21 0.49
C TYR A 25 -9.82 7.70 0.09
N PRO A 26 -10.89 8.33 0.60
CA PRO A 26 -12.22 8.03 0.16
C PRO A 26 -12.34 8.41 -1.32
N ARG A 27 -13.07 7.59 -2.06
CA ARG A 27 -13.21 7.66 -3.53
C ARG A 27 -13.62 9.02 -4.09
N TRP A 28 -14.18 9.89 -3.25
CA TRP A 28 -14.85 11.13 -3.58
C TRP A 28 -13.97 12.39 -3.44
N ASP A 29 -12.80 12.31 -2.83
CA ASP A 29 -11.91 13.47 -2.78
C ASP A 29 -11.09 13.53 -4.09
N PHE A 30 -11.47 14.46 -4.98
CA PHE A 30 -10.71 14.73 -6.21
C PHE A 30 -9.31 15.26 -5.88
N ILE A 31 -9.14 15.83 -4.68
CA ILE A 31 -7.95 16.57 -4.30
C ILE A 31 -7.02 15.75 -3.38
N CYS A 32 -7.48 14.59 -2.88
CA CYS A 32 -6.72 13.69 -1.99
C CYS A 32 -5.97 14.46 -0.86
N TRP A 33 -6.57 15.53 -0.33
CA TRP A 33 -5.88 16.42 0.60
C TRP A 33 -5.79 15.83 2.01
N LEU A 34 -6.75 14.99 2.39
CA LEU A 34 -6.81 14.34 3.70
C LEU A 34 -7.09 12.85 3.52
N SER A 35 -6.14 12.01 3.95
CA SER A 35 -6.38 10.57 4.03
C SER A 35 -7.46 10.30 5.08
N ALA A 36 -8.45 9.48 4.74
CA ALA A 36 -9.43 9.02 5.72
C ALA A 36 -8.78 8.06 6.73
N GLU A 37 -7.87 7.21 6.25
CA GLU A 37 -7.14 6.26 7.07
C GLU A 37 -5.66 6.25 6.69
N SER A 38 -4.81 5.96 7.65
CA SER A 38 -3.41 5.68 7.38
C SER A 38 -2.89 4.54 8.23
N LYS A 39 -1.93 3.79 7.67
CA LYS A 39 -1.26 2.70 8.36
C LYS A 39 0.24 2.76 8.11
N ILE A 40 1.01 2.76 9.20
CA ILE A 40 2.46 2.58 9.16
C ILE A 40 2.78 1.09 9.14
N ILE A 41 3.68 0.71 8.24
CA ILE A 41 4.20 -0.64 8.01
C ILE A 41 5.72 -0.55 8.19
N LYS A 42 6.24 -1.11 9.29
CA LYS A 42 7.68 -1.01 9.62
C LYS A 42 8.53 -1.88 8.70
N PRO A 43 9.85 -1.66 8.66
CA PRO A 43 10.81 -2.60 8.05
C PRO A 43 10.52 -4.05 8.43
N GLY A 44 10.43 -4.93 7.43
CA GLY A 44 10.14 -6.36 7.59
C GLY A 44 8.68 -6.72 7.90
N GLU A 45 7.78 -5.74 8.03
CA GLU A 45 6.36 -6.00 8.31
C GLU A 45 5.53 -6.17 7.03
N LYS A 46 4.39 -6.86 7.18
CA LYS A 46 3.35 -6.97 6.17
C LYS A 46 2.03 -6.48 6.71
N TYR A 47 1.22 -5.90 5.84
CA TYR A 47 -0.11 -5.42 6.19
C TYR A 47 -1.12 -5.77 5.09
N LEU A 48 -2.23 -6.38 5.50
CA LEU A 48 -3.35 -6.71 4.64
C LEU A 48 -4.49 -5.73 4.92
N HIS A 49 -4.82 -4.92 3.93
CA HIS A 49 -6.04 -4.12 3.93
C HIS A 49 -7.11 -4.84 3.10
N ARG A 50 -8.33 -4.93 3.63
CA ARG A 50 -9.47 -5.55 2.95
C ARG A 50 -10.67 -4.62 3.02
N SER A 51 -11.28 -4.33 1.88
CA SER A 51 -12.43 -3.43 1.78
C SER A 51 -13.39 -3.90 0.69
N ASP A 52 -14.68 -3.72 0.90
CA ASP A 52 -15.73 -3.89 -0.12
C ASP A 52 -16.04 -2.59 -0.88
N GLU A 53 -15.40 -1.50 -0.49
CA GLU A 53 -15.46 -0.22 -1.18
C GLU A 53 -14.20 0.02 -2.00
N LYS A 54 -14.37 0.71 -3.12
CA LYS A 54 -13.26 1.13 -3.97
C LYS A 54 -12.67 2.41 -3.38
N PHE A 55 -11.35 2.47 -3.22
CA PHE A 55 -10.63 3.59 -2.61
C PHE A 55 -9.49 4.04 -3.51
N LYS A 56 -8.90 5.20 -3.22
CA LYS A 56 -7.58 5.56 -3.74
C LYS A 56 -6.55 5.37 -2.63
N PHE A 57 -5.33 5.05 -2.98
CA PHE A 57 -4.27 4.92 -1.99
C PHE A 57 -2.93 5.42 -2.51
N GLU A 58 -2.08 5.85 -1.58
CA GLU A 58 -0.71 6.32 -1.80
C GLU A 58 0.23 5.54 -0.88
N LEU A 59 1.46 5.29 -1.34
CA LEU A 59 2.53 4.73 -0.50
C LEU A 59 3.68 5.72 -0.39
N VAL A 60 4.05 6.06 0.86
CA VAL A 60 5.15 6.98 1.15
C VAL A 60 6.14 6.31 2.09
N ALA A 61 7.42 6.29 1.70
CA ALA A 61 8.52 5.91 2.58
C ALA A 61 8.98 7.09 3.43
N SER A 62 9.28 6.79 4.69
CA SER A 62 9.88 7.72 5.65
C SER A 62 10.99 7.02 6.42
N PHE A 63 11.98 7.78 6.88
CA PHE A 63 13.21 7.27 7.49
C PHE A 63 13.44 7.93 8.84
N GLU A 64 13.94 7.16 9.82
CA GLU A 64 14.21 7.68 11.16
C GLU A 64 15.39 8.65 11.20
N ASP A 65 16.30 8.55 10.22
CA ASP A 65 17.52 9.36 10.11
C ASP A 65 17.32 10.72 9.43
N LYS A 66 16.07 11.22 9.37
CA LYS A 66 15.69 12.52 8.80
C LYS A 66 15.95 12.67 7.30
N ARG A 67 16.21 11.58 6.57
CA ARG A 67 16.18 11.63 5.09
C ARG A 67 14.80 12.12 4.62
N PRO A 68 14.73 12.83 3.47
CA PRO A 68 13.45 13.24 2.89
C PRO A 68 12.53 12.04 2.68
N LYS A 69 11.22 12.25 2.89
CA LYS A 69 10.22 11.25 2.50
C LYS A 69 10.29 11.01 0.99
N LYS A 70 10.02 9.77 0.58
CA LYS A 70 9.94 9.37 -0.83
C LYS A 70 8.55 8.85 -1.13
N ILE A 71 7.88 9.44 -2.12
CA ILE A 71 6.64 8.87 -2.66
C ILE A 71 7.04 7.62 -3.44
N LEU A 72 6.53 6.46 -3.02
CA LEU A 72 6.78 5.19 -3.69
C LEU A 72 5.71 4.91 -4.74
N LEU A 73 4.47 5.26 -4.44
CA LEU A 73 3.33 5.15 -5.34
C LEU A 73 2.46 6.38 -5.16
N GLU A 74 2.30 7.15 -6.23
CA GLU A 74 1.34 8.25 -6.32
C GLU A 74 -0.11 7.74 -6.14
N PRO A 75 -1.06 8.60 -5.75
CA PRO A 75 -2.45 8.18 -5.55
C PRO A 75 -3.06 7.43 -6.74
N GLU A 76 -3.32 6.13 -6.58
CA GLU A 76 -3.92 5.27 -7.61
C GLU A 76 -5.27 4.71 -7.13
N MET A 77 -6.22 4.50 -8.05
CA MET A 77 -7.50 3.86 -7.73
C MET A 77 -7.31 2.36 -7.55
N TRP A 78 -7.79 1.85 -6.43
CA TRP A 78 -7.82 0.43 -6.13
C TRP A 78 -9.08 -0.25 -6.66
N VAL A 79 -8.91 -1.27 -7.52
CA VAL A 79 -10.03 -1.91 -8.24
C VAL A 79 -10.04 -3.45 -8.18
N GLU A 80 -8.95 -4.10 -7.77
CA GLU A 80 -8.82 -5.57 -7.76
C GLU A 80 -8.01 -6.07 -6.55
N ASP A 81 -7.44 -7.27 -6.57
CA ASP A 81 -6.55 -7.78 -5.50
C ASP A 81 -5.07 -7.55 -5.90
N LYS A 82 -4.22 -6.98 -5.02
CA LYS A 82 -2.77 -6.73 -5.27
C LYS A 82 -1.96 -7.29 -4.13
N LEU A 83 -0.75 -7.67 -4.52
CA LEU A 83 0.40 -7.75 -3.66
C LEU A 83 1.41 -6.68 -4.10
N LEU A 84 1.77 -5.78 -3.19
CA LEU A 84 2.84 -4.81 -3.37
C LEU A 84 4.01 -5.18 -2.47
N LYS A 85 5.16 -5.49 -3.06
CA LYS A 85 6.41 -5.71 -2.33
C LYS A 85 7.30 -4.49 -2.49
N ILE A 86 7.71 -3.88 -1.37
CA ILE A 86 8.69 -2.79 -1.33
C ILE A 86 10.06 -3.39 -1.04
N SER A 87 10.98 -3.28 -2.00
CA SER A 87 12.34 -3.83 -1.88
C SER A 87 13.25 -3.01 -0.95
N GLN A 88 14.47 -3.50 -0.74
CA GLN A 88 15.55 -2.75 -0.06
C GLN A 88 15.88 -1.42 -0.75
N SER A 89 15.75 -1.34 -2.07
CA SER A 89 15.96 -0.10 -2.86
C SER A 89 14.72 0.80 -2.92
N LEU A 90 13.64 0.41 -2.24
CA LEU A 90 12.33 1.08 -2.26
C LEU A 90 11.70 1.10 -3.66
N ASP A 91 11.98 0.07 -4.44
CA ASP A 91 11.25 -0.19 -5.67
C ASP A 91 10.01 -1.03 -5.34
N ILE A 92 8.92 -0.76 -6.04
CA ILE A 92 7.67 -1.52 -5.89
C ILE A 92 7.62 -2.57 -6.99
N THR A 93 7.44 -3.82 -6.57
CA THR A 93 7.10 -4.92 -7.48
C THR A 93 5.68 -5.39 -7.20
N GLU A 94 4.88 -5.52 -8.25
CA GLU A 94 3.54 -6.09 -8.17
C GLU A 94 3.63 -7.61 -8.26
N GLY A 95 3.08 -8.30 -7.27
CA GLY A 95 2.94 -9.75 -7.28
C GLY A 95 1.55 -10.16 -7.77
N ASN A 96 1.50 -11.18 -8.63
CA ASN A 96 0.26 -11.92 -8.87
C ASN A 96 0.11 -12.97 -7.78
N TRP A 97 -0.98 -12.90 -6.99
CA TRP A 97 -1.33 -13.91 -5.98
C TRP A 97 -1.34 -15.35 -6.53
N LEU A 98 -1.56 -15.50 -7.84
CA LEU A 98 -1.61 -16.78 -8.55
C LEU A 98 -0.24 -17.34 -9.00
N ALA A 99 0.84 -16.55 -8.94
CA ALA A 99 2.17 -16.97 -9.42
C ALA A 99 3.11 -17.42 -8.29
N ASP A 100 2.93 -16.91 -7.07
CA ASP A 100 3.79 -17.21 -5.91
C ASP A 100 3.30 -18.43 -5.09
N SER A 101 2.36 -19.23 -5.63
CA SER A 101 1.75 -20.39 -4.96
C SER A 101 2.13 -21.75 -5.57
N ILE A 102 3.22 -21.85 -6.34
CA ILE A 102 3.73 -23.12 -6.91
C ILE A 102 5.15 -23.40 -6.42
#